data_AF-A0A1F4D234-F1
#
_entry.id   AF-A0A1F4D234-F1
#
_cell.length_a   1.000
_cell.length_b   1.000
_cell.length_c   1.000
_cell.angle_alpha   90.00
_cell.angle_beta   90.00
_cell.angle_gamma   90.00
#
_symmetry.space_group_name_H-M   'P 1'
#
loop_
_entity.id
_entity.type
_entity.pdbx_description
1 polymer ?
#
loop_
_entity_poly.entity_id
_entity_poly.type
_entity_poly.pdbx_seq_one_letter_code
_entity_poly.pdbx_strand_id
1 'polypeptide(L)'
;MPGAVGQLVLLASAFGYSRDQEREADRVGVILMRNAGYDPAEAANVWSNLLAEIKARPDGGEESGIPMFATHPGVDERRETLAALAKEAPGGAANADTWRERIRPFRREWLAEELKRGQHEESIALLTRMISDSPSQPDYLYARGEAYRLRAKDKDLDAALADFQAAATLGGEPPETHRALAMVYRQRSQFAEARASFQRYLEAAPAAPDSLMIQSYVEELGK
;
A
#
# COMPACT_ATOMS: atom_id res chain seq x y z
N MET A 1 -7.50 7.82 -22.05
CA MET A 1 -6.40 8.28 -22.93
C MET A 1 -5.20 7.32 -22.81
N PRO A 2 -5.27 6.10 -23.37
CA PRO A 2 -4.19 5.12 -23.28
C PRO A 2 -2.90 5.51 -24.04
N GLY A 3 -2.92 6.58 -24.83
CA GLY A 3 -1.77 7.04 -25.63
C GLY A 3 -0.60 7.61 -24.83
N ALA A 4 -0.82 8.22 -23.66
CA ALA A 4 0.24 8.90 -22.90
C ALA A 4 1.22 7.92 -22.22
N VAL A 5 0.71 6.79 -21.72
CA VAL A 5 1.53 5.73 -21.11
C VAL A 5 2.34 4.99 -22.19
N GLY A 6 1.74 4.73 -23.35
CA GLY A 6 2.45 4.14 -24.50
C GLY A 6 3.59 5.02 -25.02
N GLN A 7 3.42 6.34 -25.00
CA GLN A 7 4.46 7.30 -25.42
C GLN A 7 5.64 7.36 -24.43
N LEU A 8 5.39 7.25 -23.13
CA LEU A 8 6.44 7.20 -22.10
C LEU A 8 7.30 5.93 -22.22
N VAL A 9 6.67 4.77 -22.48
CA VAL A 9 7.38 3.50 -22.69
C VAL A 9 8.26 3.53 -23.95
N LEU A 10 7.75 4.10 -25.05
CA LEU A 10 8.50 4.25 -26.31
C LEU A 10 9.67 5.23 -26.21
N LEU A 11 9.51 6.31 -25.44
CA LEU A 11 10.61 7.24 -25.16
C LEU A 11 11.67 6.59 -24.28
N ALA A 12 11.27 5.87 -23.22
CA ALA A 12 12.21 5.15 -22.36
C ALA A 12 13.03 4.10 -23.14
N SER A 13 12.42 3.37 -24.07
CA SER A 13 13.12 2.40 -24.92
C SER A 13 14.05 3.03 -25.97
N ALA A 14 13.77 4.28 -26.38
CA ALA A 14 14.57 5.01 -27.36
C ALA A 14 15.81 5.69 -26.76
N PHE A 15 15.83 5.89 -25.44
CA PHE A 15 16.90 6.58 -24.71
C PHE A 15 17.63 5.65 -23.73
N GLY A 16 17.91 4.40 -24.11
CA GLY A 16 18.73 3.50 -23.30
C GLY A 16 20.03 4.18 -22.90
N TYR A 17 20.17 4.53 -21.62
CA TYR A 17 21.36 5.14 -21.06
C TYR A 17 22.42 4.04 -20.85
N SER A 18 23.70 4.38 -20.93
CA SER A 18 24.73 3.43 -20.53
C SER A 18 24.67 3.21 -19.02
N ARG A 19 25.07 2.03 -18.55
CA ARG A 19 25.21 1.74 -17.11
C ARG A 19 26.06 2.78 -16.38
N ASP A 20 27.03 3.39 -17.08
CA ASP A 20 27.87 4.44 -16.52
C ASP A 20 27.11 5.77 -16.36
N GLN A 21 26.20 6.09 -17.29
CA GLN A 21 25.33 7.26 -17.17
C GLN A 21 24.36 7.13 -15.99
N GLU A 22 23.85 5.93 -15.74
CA GLU A 22 22.97 5.65 -14.60
C GLU A 22 23.69 5.77 -13.26
N ARG A 23 24.92 5.23 -13.17
CA ARG A 23 25.75 5.38 -11.97
C ARG A 23 26.10 6.83 -11.70
N GLU A 24 26.46 7.60 -12.73
CA GLU A 24 26.72 9.03 -12.54
C GLU A 24 25.43 9.78 -12.16
N ALA A 25 24.27 9.41 -12.72
CA ALA A 25 22.99 9.97 -12.32
C ALA A 25 22.65 9.67 -10.85
N ASP A 26 22.86 8.44 -10.38
CA ASP A 26 22.68 8.05 -8.98
C ASP A 26 23.61 8.87 -8.05
N ARG A 27 24.88 9.02 -8.42
CA ARG A 27 25.88 9.81 -7.68
C ARG A 27 25.49 11.28 -7.58
N VAL A 28 25.16 11.90 -8.72
CA VAL A 28 24.74 13.31 -8.76
C VAL A 28 23.42 13.49 -8.00
N GLY A 29 22.47 12.56 -8.12
CA GLY A 29 21.20 12.59 -7.42
C GLY A 29 21.36 12.62 -5.89
N VAL A 30 22.23 11.77 -5.34
CA VAL A 30 22.56 11.75 -3.90
C VAL A 30 23.14 13.08 -3.42
N ILE A 31 24.05 13.68 -4.20
CA ILE A 31 24.64 14.99 -3.88
C ILE A 31 23.56 16.08 -3.87
N LEU A 32 22.68 16.07 -4.88
CA LEU A 32 21.58 17.05 -4.97
C LEU A 32 20.60 16.92 -3.81
N MET A 33 20.22 15.69 -3.43
CA MET A 33 19.38 15.44 -2.26
C MET A 33 20.01 16.00 -0.99
N ARG A 34 21.30 15.73 -0.76
CA ARG A 34 22.03 16.21 0.40
C ARG A 34 22.08 17.74 0.46
N ASN A 35 22.40 18.37 -0.67
CA ASN A 35 22.47 19.83 -0.79
C ASN A 35 21.10 20.50 -0.58
N ALA A 36 20.02 19.81 -0.92
CA ALA A 36 18.64 20.26 -0.67
C ALA A 36 18.15 19.93 0.76
N GLY A 37 18.97 19.30 1.60
CA GLY A 37 18.66 18.98 2.99
C GLY A 37 17.86 17.69 3.20
N TYR A 38 17.67 16.88 2.15
CA TYR A 38 17.06 15.56 2.25
C TYR A 38 18.08 14.51 2.69
N ASP A 39 17.63 13.50 3.42
CA ASP A 39 18.45 12.33 3.75
C ASP A 39 18.65 11.47 2.49
N PRO A 40 19.89 11.30 1.98
CA PRO A 40 20.12 10.51 0.78
C PRO A 40 19.85 9.01 0.95
N ALA A 41 19.78 8.50 2.19
CA ALA A 41 19.42 7.10 2.43
C ALA A 41 18.00 6.78 1.94
N GLU A 42 17.10 7.78 1.89
CA GLU A 42 15.74 7.60 1.39
C GLU A 42 15.69 7.20 -0.09
N ALA A 43 16.71 7.56 -0.88
CA ALA A 43 16.80 7.10 -2.27
C ALA A 43 16.91 5.57 -2.36
N ALA A 44 17.74 4.96 -1.50
CA ALA A 44 17.88 3.51 -1.42
C ALA A 44 16.62 2.83 -0.84
N ASN A 45 15.91 3.51 0.05
CA ASN A 45 14.66 3.00 0.63
C ASN A 45 13.57 2.83 -0.43
N VAL A 46 13.46 3.73 -1.43
CA VAL A 46 12.52 3.58 -2.55
C VAL A 46 12.72 2.25 -3.28
N TRP A 47 13.97 1.90 -3.57
CA TRP A 47 14.30 0.63 -4.25
C TRP A 47 14.14 -0.58 -3.36
N SER A 48 14.45 -0.43 -2.06
CA SER A 48 14.21 -1.48 -1.06
C SER A 48 12.72 -1.82 -0.95
N ASN A 49 11.87 -0.79 -1.01
CA ASN A 49 10.42 -0.92 -0.99
C ASN A 49 9.88 -1.66 -2.23
N LEU A 50 10.35 -1.27 -3.41
CA LEU A 50 10.02 -1.95 -4.66
C LEU A 50 10.47 -3.41 -4.66
N LEU A 51 11.68 -3.68 -4.18
CA LEU A 51 12.21 -5.05 -4.10
C LEU A 51 11.36 -5.94 -3.17
N ALA A 52 10.87 -5.40 -2.05
CA ALA A 52 10.00 -6.13 -1.15
C ALA A 52 8.67 -6.51 -1.81
N GLU A 53 8.10 -5.60 -2.61
CA GLU A 53 6.88 -5.87 -3.38
C GLU A 53 7.12 -6.89 -4.50
N ILE A 54 8.21 -6.77 -5.25
CA ILE A 54 8.60 -7.75 -6.28
C ILE A 54 8.73 -9.15 -5.65
N LYS A 55 9.44 -9.27 -4.53
CA LYS A 55 9.64 -10.55 -3.82
C LYS A 55 8.35 -11.14 -3.26
N ALA A 56 7.31 -10.33 -3.05
CA ALA A 56 6.03 -10.80 -2.55
C ALA A 56 5.19 -11.48 -3.65
N ARG A 57 5.51 -11.26 -4.93
CA ARG A 57 4.73 -11.78 -6.05
C ARG A 57 4.66 -13.31 -6.05
N PRO A 58 3.53 -13.90 -6.46
CA PRO A 58 3.38 -15.35 -6.55
C PRO A 58 4.37 -16.04 -7.48
N ASP A 59 4.86 -15.35 -8.51
CA ASP A 59 5.83 -15.86 -9.50
C ASP A 59 7.29 -15.80 -9.01
N GLY A 60 7.52 -15.37 -7.76
CA GLY A 60 8.86 -15.21 -7.20
C GLY A 60 9.56 -13.91 -7.61
N GLY A 61 8.89 -13.05 -8.39
CA GLY A 61 9.34 -11.69 -8.63
C GLY A 61 10.49 -11.56 -9.63
N GLU A 62 10.33 -12.07 -10.85
CA GLU A 62 11.29 -11.74 -11.91
C GLU A 62 11.25 -10.23 -12.21
N GLU A 63 12.41 -9.56 -12.07
CA GLU A 63 12.58 -8.14 -12.40
C GLU A 63 12.25 -7.84 -13.88
N SER A 64 12.34 -8.86 -14.73
CA SER A 64 12.17 -8.87 -16.19
C SER A 64 10.81 -8.36 -16.70
N GLY A 65 9.78 -8.32 -15.84
CA GLY A 65 8.41 -7.92 -16.24
C GLY A 65 8.15 -6.42 -16.28
N ILE A 66 9.09 -5.58 -15.85
CA ILE A 66 8.92 -4.11 -15.84
C ILE A 66 9.76 -3.53 -16.99
N PRO A 67 9.14 -2.97 -18.05
CA PRO A 67 9.86 -2.49 -19.24
C PRO A 67 10.97 -1.47 -18.95
N MET A 68 10.85 -0.73 -17.85
CA MET A 68 11.87 0.19 -17.35
C MET A 68 13.17 -0.54 -16.99
N PHE A 69 13.13 -1.76 -16.42
CA PHE A 69 14.33 -2.49 -15.99
C PHE A 69 14.99 -3.35 -17.08
N ALA A 70 14.40 -3.43 -18.28
CA ALA A 70 15.02 -4.12 -19.41
C ALA A 70 16.28 -3.40 -19.94
N THR A 71 16.45 -2.11 -19.60
CA THR A 71 17.58 -1.26 -20.05
C THR A 71 18.31 -0.54 -18.91
N HIS A 72 17.95 -0.81 -17.66
CA HIS A 72 18.51 -0.21 -16.44
C HIS A 72 19.13 -1.30 -15.52
N PRO A 73 19.92 -0.97 -14.49
CA PRO A 73 20.46 -1.95 -13.55
C PRO A 73 19.30 -2.61 -12.81
N GLY A 74 19.53 -3.85 -12.36
CA GLY A 74 18.56 -4.56 -11.54
C GLY A 74 18.23 -3.77 -10.27
N VAL A 75 17.02 -3.98 -9.74
CA VAL A 75 16.51 -3.23 -8.57
C VAL A 75 17.44 -3.40 -7.37
N ASP A 76 18.03 -4.59 -7.21
CA ASP A 76 18.98 -4.91 -6.14
C ASP A 76 20.32 -4.15 -6.29
N GLU A 77 20.92 -4.13 -7.49
CA GLU A 77 22.18 -3.41 -7.77
C GLU A 77 22.02 -1.90 -7.51
N ARG A 78 20.91 -1.32 -7.98
CA ARG A 78 20.64 0.11 -7.78
C ARG A 78 20.43 0.46 -6.31
N ARG A 79 19.69 -0.38 -5.57
CA ARG A 79 19.53 -0.24 -4.11
C ARG A 79 20.88 -0.19 -3.41
N GLU A 80 21.76 -1.15 -3.70
CA GLU A 80 23.08 -1.24 -3.07
C GLU A 80 23.97 -0.06 -3.39
N THR A 81 23.98 0.36 -4.65
CA THR A 81 24.73 1.52 -5.12
C THR A 81 24.30 2.79 -4.39
N LEU A 82 23.00 3.07 -4.33
CA LEU A 82 22.46 4.23 -3.63
C LEU A 82 22.72 4.16 -2.12
N ALA A 83 22.61 2.97 -1.51
CA ALA A 83 22.91 2.78 -0.10
C ALA A 83 24.40 3.02 0.24
N ALA A 84 25.31 2.66 -0.68
CA ALA A 84 26.73 2.96 -0.53
C ALA A 84 27.00 4.46 -0.66
N LEU A 85 26.45 5.11 -1.70
CA LEU A 85 26.58 6.56 -1.91
C LEU A 85 26.01 7.38 -0.74
N ALA A 86 24.87 6.96 -0.17
CA ALA A 86 24.28 7.63 0.97
C ALA A 86 25.19 7.63 2.22
N LYS A 87 26.02 6.59 2.41
CA LYS A 87 27.02 6.54 3.49
C LYS A 87 28.14 7.57 3.31
N GLU A 88 28.45 7.94 2.07
CA GLU A 88 29.44 8.97 1.76
C GLU A 88 28.89 10.39 1.94
N ALA A 89 27.57 10.56 1.96
CA ALA A 89 26.89 11.85 2.11
C ALA A 89 25.84 11.85 3.25
N PRO A 90 26.21 11.53 4.51
CA PRO A 90 25.25 11.33 5.58
C PRO A 90 24.56 12.62 6.05
N GLY A 91 23.35 12.47 6.58
CA GLY A 91 22.54 13.52 7.21
C GLY A 91 21.47 14.09 6.28
N GLY A 92 20.66 15.02 6.79
CA GLY A 92 19.46 15.52 6.12
C GLY A 92 18.20 15.03 6.83
N ALA A 93 17.04 15.33 6.26
CA ALA A 93 15.76 14.94 6.83
C ALA A 93 14.98 14.02 5.89
N ALA A 94 14.49 12.89 6.41
CA ALA A 94 13.56 12.01 5.72
C ALA A 94 12.16 12.65 5.54
N ASN A 95 11.81 13.61 6.42
CA ASN A 95 10.51 14.31 6.41
C ASN A 95 9.28 13.38 6.47
N ALA A 96 9.42 12.17 7.03
CA ALA A 96 8.37 11.14 7.03
C ALA A 96 7.04 11.62 7.60
N ASP A 97 7.04 12.30 8.75
CA ASP A 97 5.82 12.80 9.40
C ASP A 97 5.17 13.91 8.57
N THR A 98 5.98 14.85 8.08
CA THR A 98 5.51 15.95 7.24
C THR A 98 4.89 15.41 5.94
N TRP A 99 5.53 14.41 5.34
CA TRP A 99 5.00 13.71 4.17
C TRP A 99 3.66 13.04 4.49
N ARG A 100 3.58 12.24 5.56
CA ARG A 100 2.36 11.53 5.97
C ARG A 100 1.18 12.45 6.19
N GLU A 101 1.39 13.62 6.81
CA GLU A 101 0.34 14.63 6.98
C GLU A 101 -0.08 15.26 5.65
N ARG A 102 0.87 15.60 4.77
CA ARG A 102 0.56 16.19 3.46
C ARG A 102 -0.25 15.26 2.55
N ILE A 103 0.00 13.95 2.62
CA ILE A 103 -0.74 12.97 1.82
C ILE A 103 -2.04 12.51 2.47
N ARG A 104 -2.30 12.86 3.74
CA ARG A 104 -3.46 12.39 4.49
C ARG A 104 -4.79 12.58 3.74
N PRO A 105 -5.06 13.72 3.05
CA PRO A 105 -6.31 13.91 2.31
C PRO A 105 -6.52 12.91 1.16
N PHE A 106 -5.44 12.41 0.55
CA PHE A 106 -5.48 11.50 -0.61
C PHE A 106 -5.35 10.03 -0.21
N ARG A 107 -4.91 9.77 1.02
CA ARG A 107 -4.53 8.44 1.50
C ARG A 107 -5.61 7.39 1.27
N ARG A 108 -6.86 7.67 1.63
CA ARG A 108 -7.97 6.71 1.49
C ARG A 108 -8.27 6.39 0.03
N GLU A 109 -8.21 7.39 -0.85
CA GLU A 109 -8.38 7.20 -2.29
C GLU A 109 -7.25 6.34 -2.86
N TRP A 110 -5.99 6.65 -2.54
CA TRP A 110 -4.84 5.86 -3.02
C TRP A 110 -4.84 4.42 -2.50
N LEU A 111 -5.23 4.20 -1.24
CA LEU A 111 -5.41 2.85 -0.70
C LEU A 111 -6.53 2.09 -1.42
N ALA A 112 -7.63 2.76 -1.78
CA ALA A 112 -8.68 2.16 -2.58
C ALA A 112 -8.20 1.81 -3.99
N GLU A 113 -7.41 2.67 -4.64
CA GLU A 113 -6.79 2.37 -5.94
C GLU A 113 -5.77 1.22 -5.86
N GLU A 114 -5.00 1.15 -4.78
CA GLU A 114 -4.08 0.03 -4.52
C GLU A 114 -4.84 -1.30 -4.45
N LEU A 115 -5.94 -1.35 -3.69
CA LEU A 115 -6.78 -2.55 -3.62
C LEU A 115 -7.41 -2.93 -4.96
N LYS A 116 -7.79 -1.94 -5.78
CA LYS A 116 -8.36 -2.17 -7.12
C LYS A 116 -7.37 -2.79 -8.11
N ARG A 117 -6.05 -2.65 -7.90
CA ARG A 117 -5.04 -3.30 -8.74
C ARG A 117 -5.13 -4.83 -8.69
N GLY A 118 -5.69 -5.40 -7.63
CA GLY A 118 -5.82 -6.86 -7.46
C GLY A 118 -4.50 -7.58 -7.17
N GLN A 119 -3.41 -6.85 -6.95
CA GLN A 119 -2.07 -7.37 -6.65
C GLN A 119 -1.95 -7.62 -5.13
N HIS A 120 -2.75 -8.56 -4.63
CA HIS A 120 -3.00 -8.68 -3.20
C HIS A 120 -1.74 -9.00 -2.39
N GLU A 121 -0.85 -9.83 -2.91
CA GLU A 121 0.43 -10.14 -2.27
C GLU A 121 1.32 -8.91 -2.11
N GLU A 122 1.49 -8.13 -3.17
CA GLU A 122 2.26 -6.89 -3.13
C GLU A 122 1.62 -5.86 -2.19
N SER A 123 0.29 -5.67 -2.28
CA SER A 123 -0.42 -4.73 -1.41
C SER A 123 -0.28 -5.14 0.07
N ILE A 124 -0.33 -6.44 0.40
CA ILE A 124 -0.11 -6.92 1.77
C ILE A 124 1.32 -6.64 2.24
N ALA A 125 2.33 -6.82 1.39
CA ALA A 125 3.72 -6.51 1.72
C ALA A 125 3.93 -5.01 1.98
N LEU A 126 3.40 -4.16 1.08
CA LEU A 126 3.37 -2.71 1.22
C LEU A 126 2.71 -2.28 2.54
N LEU A 127 1.49 -2.76 2.80
CA LEU A 127 0.71 -2.36 3.97
C LEU A 127 1.33 -2.87 5.27
N THR A 128 1.95 -4.06 5.25
CA THR A 128 2.68 -4.58 6.41
C THR A 128 3.85 -3.67 6.78
N ARG A 129 4.63 -3.20 5.80
CA ARG A 129 5.68 -2.21 6.03
C ARG A 129 5.09 -0.91 6.59
N MET A 130 4.06 -0.37 5.96
CA MET A 130 3.42 0.89 6.39
C MET A 130 2.86 0.81 7.82
N ILE A 131 2.31 -0.34 8.22
CA ILE A 131 1.84 -0.57 9.59
C ILE A 131 3.00 -0.68 10.57
N SER A 132 4.11 -1.34 10.20
CA SER A 132 5.32 -1.35 11.02
C SER A 132 5.90 0.05 11.23
N ASP A 133 5.92 0.89 10.19
CA ASP A 133 6.42 2.27 10.27
C ASP A 133 5.45 3.22 10.97
N SER A 134 4.15 2.88 10.98
CA SER A 134 3.07 3.74 11.47
C SER A 134 1.92 2.91 12.06
N PRO A 135 2.11 2.31 13.25
CA PRO A 135 1.17 1.31 13.79
C PRO A 135 -0.19 1.87 14.17
N SER A 136 -0.31 3.18 14.39
CA SER A 136 -1.53 3.85 14.84
C SER A 136 -2.38 4.41 13.69
N GLN A 137 -2.41 3.75 12.53
CA GLN A 137 -3.16 4.21 11.36
C GLN A 137 -4.28 3.25 10.97
N PRO A 138 -5.55 3.55 11.30
CA PRO A 138 -6.67 2.65 11.03
C PRO A 138 -6.92 2.44 9.53
N ASP A 139 -6.63 3.43 8.69
CA ASP A 139 -6.76 3.30 7.23
C ASP A 139 -5.86 2.18 6.66
N TYR A 140 -4.65 1.99 7.19
CA TYR A 140 -3.72 0.95 6.73
C TYR A 140 -4.17 -0.44 7.16
N LEU A 141 -4.67 -0.56 8.39
CA LEU A 141 -5.25 -1.80 8.91
C LEU A 141 -6.49 -2.20 8.12
N TYR A 142 -7.41 -1.25 7.86
CA TYR A 142 -8.56 -1.49 6.99
C TYR A 142 -8.12 -1.98 5.61
N ALA A 143 -7.19 -1.28 4.96
CA ALA A 143 -6.73 -1.66 3.64
C ALA A 143 -6.09 -3.06 3.64
N ARG A 144 -5.28 -3.40 4.65
CA ARG A 144 -4.62 -4.72 4.71
C ARG A 144 -5.62 -5.83 4.97
N GLY A 145 -6.61 -5.57 5.83
CA GLY A 145 -7.72 -6.47 6.07
C GLY A 145 -8.52 -6.75 4.79
N GLU A 146 -8.82 -5.73 3.99
CA GLU A 146 -9.47 -5.90 2.69
C GLU A 146 -8.59 -6.67 1.70
N ALA A 147 -7.27 -6.43 1.67
CA ALA A 147 -6.36 -7.18 0.82
C ALA A 147 -6.34 -8.67 1.18
N TYR A 148 -6.30 -9.02 2.47
CA TYR A 148 -6.46 -10.41 2.93
C TYR A 148 -7.82 -10.98 2.52
N ARG A 149 -8.91 -10.26 2.78
CA ARG A 149 -10.28 -10.71 2.44
C ARG A 149 -10.45 -11.00 0.95
N LEU A 150 -9.86 -10.16 0.09
CA LEU A 150 -9.90 -10.31 -1.37
C LEU A 150 -9.01 -11.46 -1.86
N ARG A 151 -7.83 -11.63 -1.26
CA ARG A 151 -6.90 -12.73 -1.60
C ARG A 151 -7.45 -14.11 -1.23
N ALA A 152 -8.23 -14.18 -0.15
CA ALA A 152 -9.02 -15.35 0.24
C ALA A 152 -8.23 -16.68 0.34
N LYS A 153 -6.96 -16.63 0.77
CA LYS A 153 -6.17 -17.83 1.09
C LYS A 153 -6.49 -18.35 2.49
N ASP A 154 -5.97 -19.54 2.81
CA ASP A 154 -6.04 -20.10 4.15
C ASP A 154 -5.54 -19.08 5.19
N LYS A 155 -6.30 -18.91 6.28
CA LYS A 155 -6.07 -17.94 7.36
C LYS A 155 -6.21 -16.46 7.00
N ASP A 156 -6.42 -16.10 5.73
CA ASP A 156 -6.62 -14.69 5.37
C ASP A 156 -7.87 -14.10 6.01
N LEU A 157 -8.92 -14.90 6.16
CA LEU A 157 -10.12 -14.45 6.85
C LEU A 157 -9.88 -14.17 8.34
N ASP A 158 -8.95 -14.89 8.99
CA ASP A 158 -8.55 -14.61 10.38
C ASP A 158 -7.71 -13.33 10.46
N ALA A 159 -6.75 -13.17 9.53
CA ALA A 159 -5.92 -11.99 9.44
C ALA A 159 -6.75 -10.73 9.14
N ALA A 160 -7.71 -10.81 8.22
CA ALA A 160 -8.62 -9.73 7.89
C ALA A 160 -9.47 -9.33 9.10
N LEU A 161 -10.03 -10.31 9.81
CA LEU A 161 -10.81 -10.04 11.03
C LEU A 161 -9.97 -9.30 12.08
N ALA A 162 -8.73 -9.76 12.32
CA ALA A 162 -7.83 -9.14 13.28
C ALA A 162 -7.49 -7.69 12.91
N ASP A 163 -7.19 -7.43 11.63
CA ASP A 163 -6.87 -6.08 11.14
C ASP A 163 -8.08 -5.14 11.24
N PHE A 164 -9.28 -5.59 10.87
CA PHE A 164 -10.48 -4.77 10.99
C PHE A 164 -10.83 -4.48 12.45
N GLN A 165 -10.67 -5.44 13.36
CA GLN A 165 -10.87 -5.23 14.79
C GLN A 165 -9.86 -4.23 15.37
N ALA A 166 -8.60 -4.32 14.94
CA ALA A 166 -7.57 -3.37 15.32
C ALA A 166 -7.88 -1.96 14.81
N ALA A 167 -8.32 -1.82 13.55
CA ALA A 167 -8.74 -0.54 12.98
C ALA A 167 -9.88 0.11 13.78
N ALA A 168 -10.93 -0.66 14.08
CA ALA A 168 -12.06 -0.19 14.88
C ALA A 168 -11.68 0.15 16.33
N THR A 169 -10.66 -0.51 16.90
CA THR A 169 -10.15 -0.21 18.25
C THR A 169 -9.38 1.11 18.29
N LEU A 170 -8.62 1.43 17.24
CA LEU A 170 -7.91 2.71 17.14
C LEU A 170 -8.86 3.90 16.95
N GLY A 171 -9.96 3.69 16.24
CA GLY A 171 -10.93 4.73 15.91
C GLY A 171 -10.49 5.65 14.76
N GLY A 172 -11.45 6.23 14.05
CA GLY A 172 -11.19 7.09 12.88
C GLY A 172 -10.96 6.30 11.58
N GLU A 173 -11.32 5.03 11.59
CA GLU A 173 -11.36 4.12 10.46
C GLU A 173 -12.36 4.54 9.37
N PRO A 174 -12.22 4.05 8.13
CA PRO A 174 -13.27 4.14 7.13
C PRO A 174 -14.54 3.42 7.63
N PRO A 175 -15.75 3.99 7.47
CA PRO A 175 -17.01 3.34 7.88
C PRO A 175 -17.15 1.90 7.34
N GLU A 176 -16.64 1.66 6.13
CA GLU A 176 -16.61 0.36 5.46
C GLU A 176 -15.94 -0.74 6.29
N THR A 177 -15.08 -0.39 7.24
CA THR A 177 -14.49 -1.33 8.21
C THR A 177 -15.58 -2.09 8.98
N HIS A 178 -16.64 -1.42 9.41
CA HIS A 178 -17.73 -2.05 10.14
C HIS A 178 -18.60 -2.94 9.24
N ARG A 179 -18.78 -2.57 7.97
CA ARG A 179 -19.42 -3.44 6.97
C ARG A 179 -18.57 -4.69 6.74
N ALA A 180 -17.26 -4.55 6.59
CA ALA A 180 -16.34 -5.66 6.39
C ALA A 180 -16.32 -6.61 7.60
N LEU A 181 -16.22 -6.07 8.83
CA LEU A 181 -16.36 -6.84 10.08
C LEU A 181 -17.66 -7.64 10.10
N ALA A 182 -18.78 -6.98 9.80
CA ALA A 182 -20.08 -7.62 9.82
C ALA A 182 -20.18 -8.79 8.83
N MET A 183 -19.64 -8.62 7.63
CA MET A 183 -19.59 -9.68 6.61
C MET A 183 -18.73 -10.87 7.07
N VAL A 184 -17.58 -10.61 7.69
CA VAL A 184 -16.71 -11.68 8.22
C VAL A 184 -17.38 -12.40 9.39
N TYR A 185 -17.98 -11.67 10.33
CA TYR A 185 -18.72 -12.27 11.45
C TYR A 185 -19.89 -13.11 10.97
N ARG A 186 -20.64 -12.63 9.98
CA ARG A 186 -21.75 -13.37 9.36
C ARG A 186 -21.27 -14.67 8.72
N GLN A 187 -20.14 -14.65 8.00
CA GLN A 187 -19.54 -15.85 7.42
C GLN A 187 -19.13 -16.88 8.48
N ARG A 188 -18.81 -16.43 9.70
CA ARG A 188 -18.47 -17.28 10.86
C ARG A 188 -19.67 -17.63 11.74
N SER A 189 -20.89 -17.30 11.30
CA SER A 189 -22.13 -17.49 12.10
C SER A 189 -22.14 -16.72 13.43
N GLN A 190 -21.32 -15.68 13.57
CA GLN A 190 -21.27 -14.76 14.72
C GLN A 190 -22.31 -13.65 14.52
N PHE A 191 -23.59 -14.02 14.55
CA PHE A 191 -24.69 -13.17 14.09
C PHE A 191 -24.91 -11.92 14.94
N ALA A 192 -24.67 -12.00 16.26
CA ALA A 192 -24.81 -10.86 17.16
C ALA A 192 -23.77 -9.77 16.85
N GLU A 193 -22.51 -10.18 16.68
CA GLU A 193 -21.39 -9.31 16.32
C GLU A 193 -21.55 -8.75 14.91
N ALA A 194 -22.06 -9.56 13.98
CA ALA A 194 -22.38 -9.13 12.63
C ALA A 194 -23.43 -8.02 12.64
N ARG A 195 -24.54 -8.23 13.35
CA ARG A 195 -25.63 -7.25 13.47
C ARG A 195 -25.13 -5.93 14.07
N ALA A 196 -24.40 -6.00 15.19
CA ALA A 196 -23.85 -4.83 15.85
C ALA A 196 -22.88 -4.05 14.94
N SER A 197 -22.10 -4.75 14.13
CA SER A 197 -21.17 -4.12 13.18
C SER A 197 -21.92 -3.46 12.02
N PHE A 198 -22.96 -4.09 11.46
CA PHE A 198 -23.79 -3.44 10.45
C PHE A 198 -24.52 -2.19 10.97
N GLN A 199 -24.98 -2.20 12.22
CA GLN A 199 -25.58 -1.02 12.85
C GLN A 199 -24.58 0.14 12.93
N ARG A 200 -23.34 -0.11 13.38
CA ARG A 200 -22.28 0.91 13.39
C ARG A 200 -21.97 1.45 12.00
N TYR A 201 -21.99 0.60 10.97
CA TYR A 201 -21.82 1.06 9.58
C TYR A 201 -22.92 2.04 9.16
N LEU A 202 -24.19 1.71 9.45
CA LEU A 202 -25.34 2.57 9.13
C LEU A 202 -25.34 3.89 9.92
N GLU A 203 -24.86 3.87 11.17
CA GLU A 203 -24.68 5.08 11.98
C GLU A 203 -23.61 6.00 11.39
N ALA A 204 -22.48 5.43 10.95
CA ALA A 204 -21.36 6.19 10.40
C ALA A 204 -21.60 6.66 8.96
N ALA A 205 -22.36 5.90 8.15
CA ALA A 205 -22.62 6.18 6.74
C ALA A 205 -24.10 5.96 6.36
N PRO A 206 -25.03 6.75 6.91
CA PRO A 206 -26.48 6.54 6.70
C PRO A 206 -26.92 6.71 5.25
N ALA A 207 -26.18 7.50 4.46
CA ALA A 207 -26.45 7.75 3.05
C ALA A 207 -25.61 6.88 2.10
N ALA A 208 -24.94 5.83 2.61
CA ALA A 208 -24.19 4.90 1.77
C ALA A 208 -25.12 4.25 0.72
N PRO A 209 -24.67 4.02 -0.53
CA PRO A 209 -25.51 3.46 -1.59
C PRO A 209 -26.10 2.08 -1.27
N ASP A 210 -25.43 1.31 -0.42
CA ASP A 210 -25.82 -0.02 0.03
C ASP A 210 -26.57 -0.03 1.37
N SER A 211 -26.90 1.13 1.95
CA SER A 211 -27.52 1.24 3.28
C SER A 211 -28.82 0.44 3.42
N LEU A 212 -29.69 0.45 2.41
CA LEU A 212 -30.95 -0.32 2.41
C LEU A 212 -30.70 -1.84 2.47
N MET A 213 -29.67 -2.32 1.77
CA MET A 213 -29.28 -3.73 1.80
C MET A 213 -28.66 -4.11 3.16
N ILE A 214 -27.90 -3.20 3.77
CA ILE A 214 -27.38 -3.44 5.11
C ILE A 214 -28.50 -3.43 6.17
N GLN A 215 -29.52 -2.59 6.02
CA GLN A 215 -30.70 -2.59 6.90
C GLN A 215 -31.41 -3.95 6.87
N SER A 216 -31.62 -4.55 5.68
CA SER A 216 -32.25 -5.86 5.60
C SER A 216 -31.42 -6.95 6.31
N TYR A 217 -30.09 -6.89 6.22
CA TYR A 217 -29.24 -7.82 6.98
C TYR A 217 -29.37 -7.65 8.50
N VAL A 218 -29.49 -6.41 8.99
CA VAL A 218 -29.70 -6.16 10.43
C VAL A 218 -31.04 -6.76 10.92
N GLU A 219 -32.08 -6.66 10.10
CA GLU A 219 -33.40 -7.24 10.41
C GLU A 219 -33.39 -8.77 10.38
N GLU A 220 -32.75 -9.37 9.37
CA GLU A 220 -32.61 -10.82 9.25
C GLU A 220 -31.84 -11.43 10.43
N LEU A 221 -30.72 -10.80 10.82
CA LEU A 221 -29.89 -11.23 11.95
C LEU A 221 -30.55 -10.98 13.32
N GLY A 222 -31.69 -10.29 13.34
CA GLY A 222 -32.45 -10.00 14.56
C GLY A 222 -33.62 -10.92 14.85
N LYS A 223 -33.91 -11.86 13.94
CA LYS A 223 -34.94 -12.89 14.08
C LYS A 223 -34.34 -14.16 14.69
#